data_AF-A0A3B8XCB8-F1
#
_entry.id   AF-A0A3B8XCB8-F1
#
_cell.length_a   1.000
_cell.length_b   1.000
_cell.length_c   1.000
_cell.angle_alpha   90.00
_cell.angle_beta   90.00
_cell.angle_gamma   90.00
#
_symmetry.space_group_name_H-M   'P 1'
#
loop_
_entity.id
_entity.type
_entity.pdbx_description
1 polymer ?
#
loop_
_entity_poly.entity_id
_entity_poly.type
_entity_poly.pdbx_seq_one_letter_code
_entity_poly.pdbx_strand_id
1 'polypeptide(L)'
;MARVAPKVAAKSKPAAQLPASLIAELEHRRAGMARHMARAVVAVVHWDDSTGVPPRRDAIAKACEAGLDLFLATAREARPATQEELRRVAQLGILQARSSQSVEPILAAYRIAARVAWDAILRAWRGHPAATPEAIMLTANYVFVALDQVAAEVTKTYLHAREQHMQRGTRARARLFHALISDNFDSELELQKQALALNMPIAATGYVAVVSKLVVGKSDGARGGEALGEVAASL
;
A
#
# COMPACT_ATOMS: atom_id res chain seq x y z
N MET A 1 13.45 13.31 55.14
CA MET A 1 12.70 13.71 53.93
C MET A 1 13.65 14.47 53.00
N ALA A 2 14.22 13.81 51.99
CA ALA A 2 15.19 14.42 51.08
C ALA A 2 14.46 15.12 49.92
N ARG A 3 14.78 16.40 49.73
CA ARG A 3 14.22 17.29 48.71
C ARG A 3 14.89 17.00 47.37
N VAL A 4 14.16 16.41 46.43
CA VAL A 4 14.65 16.16 45.06
C VAL A 4 14.61 17.47 44.28
N ALA A 5 15.77 17.93 43.81
CA ALA A 5 15.88 19.10 42.94
C ALA A 5 15.34 18.79 41.53
N PRO A 6 14.70 19.75 40.84
CA PRO A 6 14.16 19.54 39.51
C PRO A 6 15.30 19.43 38.48
N LYS A 7 15.29 18.33 37.74
CA LYS A 7 16.20 18.04 36.63
C LYS A 7 15.92 19.04 35.50
N VAL A 8 16.83 20.01 35.32
CA VAL A 8 16.78 20.98 34.22
C VAL A 8 16.80 20.21 32.90
N ALA A 9 15.72 20.31 32.13
CA ALA A 9 15.63 19.73 30.80
C ALA A 9 16.72 20.36 29.91
N ALA A 10 17.66 19.53 29.45
CA ALA A 10 18.68 19.95 28.50
C ALA A 10 18.00 20.50 27.24
N LYS A 11 18.29 21.75 26.89
CA LYS A 11 17.86 22.38 25.64
C LYS A 11 18.30 21.47 24.49
N SER A 12 17.33 20.86 23.81
CA SER A 12 17.55 20.07 22.60
C SER A 12 18.27 20.93 21.57
N LYS A 13 19.45 20.47 21.15
CA LYS A 13 20.22 21.07 20.06
C LYS A 13 19.30 21.19 18.82
N PRO A 14 19.26 22.35 18.13
CA PRO A 14 18.43 22.48 16.94
C PRO A 14 18.81 21.38 15.95
N ALA A 15 17.80 20.70 15.41
CA ALA A 15 18.00 19.64 14.44
C ALA A 15 18.83 20.17 13.27
N ALA A 16 19.84 19.42 12.86
CA ALA A 16 20.65 19.81 11.72
C ALA A 16 19.75 19.88 10.48
N GLN A 17 19.74 21.04 9.83
CA GLN A 17 18.84 21.37 8.72
C GLN A 17 19.63 21.44 7.41
N LEU A 18 19.00 21.06 6.30
CA LEU A 18 19.61 21.21 4.98
C LEU A 18 19.74 22.70 4.63
N PRO A 19 20.78 23.11 3.87
CA PRO A 19 20.93 24.49 3.44
C PRO A 19 19.71 24.95 2.64
N ALA A 20 19.18 26.12 2.95
CA ALA A 20 18.01 26.68 2.26
C ALA A 20 18.22 26.83 0.74
N SER A 21 19.44 27.14 0.31
CA SER A 21 19.79 27.22 -1.11
C SER A 21 19.69 25.87 -1.83
N LEU A 22 20.03 24.78 -1.16
CA LEU A 22 19.85 23.43 -1.70
C LEU A 22 18.36 23.10 -1.82
N ILE A 23 17.58 23.40 -0.78
CA ILE A 23 16.12 23.17 -0.80
C ILE A 23 15.48 23.93 -1.96
N ALA A 24 15.82 25.22 -2.13
CA ALA A 24 15.32 26.04 -3.23
C ALA A 24 15.70 25.48 -4.61
N GLU A 25 16.92 24.98 -4.77
CA GLU A 25 17.37 24.34 -6.01
C GLU A 25 16.59 23.04 -6.31
N LEU A 26 16.35 22.22 -5.29
CA LEU A 26 15.55 21.00 -5.42
C LEU A 26 14.08 21.30 -5.71
N GLU A 27 13.51 22.34 -5.10
CA GLU A 27 12.17 22.84 -5.39
C GLU A 27 12.05 23.31 -6.84
N HIS A 28 13.03 24.07 -7.34
CA HIS A 28 13.06 24.50 -8.74
C HIS A 28 13.10 23.31 -9.72
N ARG A 29 13.83 22.24 -9.37
CA ARG A 29 13.97 21.03 -10.19
C ARG A 29 12.87 19.98 -9.95
N ARG A 30 11.98 20.18 -8.98
CA ARG A 30 10.98 19.22 -8.49
C ARG A 30 10.21 18.53 -9.63
N ALA A 31 9.60 19.29 -10.53
CA ALA A 31 8.78 18.75 -11.61
C ALA A 31 9.62 17.89 -12.59
N GLY A 32 10.87 18.30 -12.86
CA GLY A 32 11.81 17.54 -13.68
C GLY A 32 12.21 16.22 -13.01
N MET A 33 12.50 16.27 -11.71
CA MET A 33 12.85 15.10 -10.90
C MET A 33 11.71 14.09 -10.84
N ALA A 34 10.48 14.53 -10.53
CA ALA A 34 9.33 13.64 -10.45
C ALA A 34 9.04 12.93 -11.77
N ARG A 35 9.11 13.66 -12.90
CA ARG A 35 8.99 13.06 -14.24
C ARG A 35 10.09 12.04 -14.51
N HIS A 36 11.32 12.33 -14.10
CA HIS A 36 12.44 11.42 -14.30
C HIS A 36 12.30 10.14 -13.46
N MET A 37 11.90 10.27 -12.20
CA MET A 37 11.58 9.13 -11.32
C MET A 37 10.49 8.25 -11.94
N ALA A 38 9.39 8.86 -12.38
CA ALA A 38 8.28 8.12 -12.98
C ALA A 38 8.69 7.38 -14.26
N ARG A 39 9.48 8.03 -15.14
CA ARG A 39 10.02 7.38 -16.35
C ARG A 39 10.90 6.18 -16.00
N ALA A 40 11.77 6.31 -14.99
CA ALA A 40 12.63 5.23 -14.55
C ALA A 40 11.84 4.06 -13.98
N VAL A 41 10.83 4.33 -13.15
CA VAL A 41 9.94 3.29 -12.61
C VAL A 41 9.24 2.54 -13.75
N VAL A 42 8.66 3.25 -14.71
CA VAL A 42 7.96 2.65 -15.86
C VAL A 42 8.91 1.81 -16.72
N ALA A 43 10.17 2.22 -16.85
CA ALA A 43 11.14 1.53 -17.70
C ALA A 43 11.72 0.27 -17.05
N VAL A 44 11.82 0.22 -15.71
CA VAL A 44 12.59 -0.80 -14.99
C VAL A 44 11.69 -1.79 -14.24
N VAL A 45 10.56 -1.33 -13.71
CA VAL A 45 9.69 -2.17 -12.90
C VAL A 45 8.83 -3.05 -13.80
N HIS A 46 8.95 -4.35 -13.59
CA HIS A 46 8.11 -5.34 -14.25
C HIS A 46 6.81 -5.48 -13.45
N TRP A 47 5.71 -5.09 -14.07
CA TRP A 47 4.36 -5.26 -13.57
C TRP A 47 3.79 -6.51 -14.22
N ASP A 48 4.08 -7.68 -13.65
CA ASP A 48 3.64 -8.97 -14.19
C ASP A 48 2.16 -9.25 -13.87
N ASP A 49 1.65 -10.40 -14.32
CA ASP A 49 0.26 -10.83 -14.07
C ASP A 49 -0.07 -10.97 -12.58
N SER A 50 0.95 -11.16 -11.72
CA SER A 50 0.79 -11.16 -10.26
C SER A 50 0.44 -9.77 -9.70
N THR A 51 0.60 -8.72 -10.51
CA THR A 51 0.25 -7.33 -10.16
C THR A 51 -1.11 -6.86 -10.63
N GLY A 52 -1.82 -7.69 -11.40
CA GLY A 52 -3.07 -7.29 -12.05
C GLY A 52 -2.82 -6.22 -13.11
N VAL A 53 -3.73 -5.24 -13.25
CA VAL A 53 -3.60 -4.18 -14.26
C VAL A 53 -2.44 -3.27 -13.88
N PRO A 54 -1.43 -3.08 -14.76
CA PRO A 54 -0.31 -2.19 -14.47
C PRO A 54 -0.77 -0.75 -14.16
N PRO A 55 -0.10 -0.08 -13.20
CA PRO A 55 -0.43 1.29 -12.84
C PRO A 55 -0.24 2.24 -14.03
N ARG A 56 -1.15 3.21 -14.17
CA ARG A 56 -1.04 4.22 -15.23
C ARG A 56 0.17 5.13 -15.01
N ARG A 57 0.82 5.52 -16.11
CA ARG A 57 2.03 6.38 -16.06
C ARG A 57 1.80 7.71 -15.35
N ASP A 58 0.64 8.33 -15.54
CA ASP A 58 0.27 9.60 -14.89
C ASP A 58 0.10 9.44 -13.38
N ALA A 59 -0.38 8.28 -12.93
CA ALA A 59 -0.51 8.00 -11.51
C ALA A 59 0.84 7.74 -10.83
N ILE A 60 1.77 7.05 -11.51
CA ILE A 60 3.16 6.91 -11.04
C ILE A 60 3.81 8.31 -10.90
N ALA A 61 3.59 9.19 -11.88
CA ALA A 61 4.09 10.57 -11.81
C ALA A 61 3.53 11.33 -10.61
N LYS A 62 2.22 11.29 -10.38
CA LYS A 62 1.58 11.90 -9.20
C LYS A 62 2.12 11.35 -7.88
N ALA A 63 2.38 10.04 -7.79
CA ALA A 63 2.98 9.43 -6.60
C ALA A 63 4.43 9.91 -6.38
N CYS A 64 5.22 10.03 -7.45
CA CYS A 64 6.59 10.56 -7.37
C CYS A 64 6.61 12.04 -6.94
N GLU A 65 5.69 12.85 -7.47
CA GLU A 65 5.50 14.25 -7.09
C GLU A 65 5.16 14.38 -5.60
N ALA A 66 4.18 13.62 -5.11
CA ALA A 66 3.78 13.65 -3.71
C ALA A 66 4.90 13.18 -2.76
N GLY A 67 5.70 12.19 -3.17
CA GLY A 67 6.87 11.76 -2.41
C GLY A 67 7.96 12.82 -2.30
N LEU A 68 8.24 13.53 -3.41
CA LEU A 68 9.17 14.67 -3.43
C LEU A 68 8.66 15.84 -2.59
N ASP A 69 7.36 16.16 -2.67
CA ASP A 69 6.74 17.20 -1.85
C ASP A 69 6.91 16.92 -0.37
N LEU A 70 6.64 15.67 0.04
CA LEU A 70 6.79 15.27 1.43
C LEU A 70 8.24 15.36 1.90
N PHE A 71 9.19 14.93 1.06
CA PHE A 71 10.62 15.06 1.36
C PHE A 71 11.04 16.52 1.53
N LEU A 72 10.64 17.40 0.59
CA LEU A 72 11.00 18.82 0.64
C LEU A 72 10.37 19.53 1.84
N ALA A 73 9.10 19.24 2.14
CA ALA A 73 8.41 19.80 3.30
C ALA A 73 9.08 19.39 4.62
N THR A 74 9.39 18.10 4.79
CA THR A 74 10.02 17.59 6.02
C THR A 74 11.46 18.05 6.18
N ALA A 75 12.23 18.15 5.10
CA ALA A 75 13.58 18.70 5.09
C ALA A 75 13.59 20.21 5.42
N ARG A 76 12.66 20.98 4.85
CA ARG A 76 12.52 22.42 5.09
C ARG A 76 12.11 22.72 6.52
N GLU A 77 11.24 21.91 7.10
CA GLU A 77 10.75 22.11 8.46
C GLU A 77 11.60 21.38 9.52
N ALA A 78 12.65 20.68 9.09
CA ALA A 78 13.54 19.87 9.95
C ALA A 78 12.76 18.95 10.92
N ARG A 79 11.68 18.33 10.41
CA ARG A 79 10.76 17.50 11.20
C ARG A 79 10.52 16.16 10.52
N PRO A 80 10.12 15.12 11.28
CA PRO A 80 9.65 13.89 10.67
C PRO A 80 8.33 14.11 9.91
N ALA A 81 8.08 13.23 8.92
CA ALA A 81 6.77 13.14 8.28
C ALA A 81 5.72 12.70 9.30
N THR A 82 4.55 13.31 9.26
CA THR A 82 3.40 12.87 10.06
C THR A 82 2.82 11.58 9.49
N GLN A 83 2.15 10.83 10.35
CA GLN A 83 1.43 9.62 9.96
C GLN A 83 0.35 9.87 8.88
N GLU A 84 -0.27 11.05 8.87
CA GLU A 84 -1.25 11.41 7.86
C GLU A 84 -0.61 11.69 6.50
N GLU A 85 0.49 12.45 6.47
CA GLU A 85 1.25 12.73 5.25
C GLU A 85 1.77 11.44 4.60
N LEU A 86 2.35 10.53 5.40
CA LEU A 86 2.82 9.23 4.94
C LEU A 86 1.68 8.40 4.35
N ARG A 87 0.51 8.38 5.01
CA ARG A 87 -0.67 7.66 4.50
C ARG A 87 -1.17 8.22 3.18
N ARG A 88 -1.19 9.55 3.01
CA ARG A 88 -1.61 10.17 1.73
C ARG A 88 -0.69 9.76 0.58
N VAL A 89 0.63 9.79 0.79
CA VAL A 89 1.62 9.35 -0.22
C VAL A 89 1.48 7.85 -0.51
N ALA A 90 1.34 7.02 0.52
CA ALA A 90 1.18 5.57 0.37
C ALA A 90 -0.10 5.21 -0.41
N GLN A 91 -1.22 5.88 -0.13
CA GLN A 91 -2.48 5.65 -0.81
C GLN A 91 -2.40 5.94 -2.32
N LEU A 92 -1.67 6.99 -2.74
CA LEU A 92 -1.49 7.29 -4.16
C LEU A 92 -0.78 6.15 -4.91
N GLY A 93 0.23 5.54 -4.28
CA GLY A 93 0.93 4.38 -4.85
C GLY A 93 0.04 3.13 -4.89
N ILE A 94 -0.71 2.87 -3.82
CA ILE A 94 -1.49 1.62 -3.66
C ILE A 94 -2.79 1.62 -4.44
N LEU A 95 -3.45 2.77 -4.61
CA LEU A 95 -4.69 2.86 -5.40
C LEU A 95 -4.51 2.31 -6.83
N GLN A 96 -3.29 2.39 -7.36
CA GLN A 96 -2.95 1.89 -8.68
C GLN A 96 -2.60 0.40 -8.70
N ALA A 97 -2.21 -0.16 -7.56
CA ALA A 97 -1.81 -1.57 -7.42
C ALA A 97 -2.86 -2.39 -6.66
N ARG A 98 -4.10 -1.91 -6.52
CA ARG A 98 -5.17 -2.64 -5.80
C ARG A 98 -5.50 -4.00 -6.41
N SER A 99 -5.14 -4.20 -7.68
CA SER A 99 -5.28 -5.47 -8.37
C SER A 99 -4.09 -6.42 -8.16
N SER A 100 -3.01 -5.98 -7.50
CA SER A 100 -1.83 -6.80 -7.29
C SER A 100 -2.05 -7.80 -6.17
N GLN A 101 -1.66 -9.05 -6.45
CA GLN A 101 -1.52 -10.10 -5.46
C GLN A 101 -0.21 -9.96 -4.68
N SER A 102 0.79 -9.29 -5.28
CA SER A 102 2.11 -9.03 -4.70
C SER A 102 2.37 -7.55 -4.36
N VAL A 103 3.08 -7.31 -3.25
CA VAL A 103 3.59 -5.99 -2.83
C VAL A 103 4.96 -5.68 -3.45
N GLU A 104 5.65 -6.69 -3.97
CA GLU A 104 7.05 -6.60 -4.37
C GLU A 104 7.29 -5.57 -5.48
N PRO A 105 6.47 -5.52 -6.57
CA PRO A 105 6.66 -4.52 -7.62
C PRO A 105 6.41 -3.08 -7.14
N ILE A 106 5.54 -2.91 -6.15
CA ILE A 106 5.33 -1.60 -5.50
C ILE A 106 6.61 -1.18 -4.78
N LEU A 107 7.19 -2.05 -3.95
CA LEU A 107 8.44 -1.75 -3.24
C LEU A 107 9.62 -1.54 -4.21
N ALA A 108 9.67 -2.28 -5.31
CA ALA A 108 10.64 -2.07 -6.37
C ALA A 108 10.50 -0.66 -7.00
N ALA A 109 9.28 -0.21 -7.28
CA ALA A 109 9.02 1.14 -7.78
C ALA A 109 9.53 2.22 -6.82
N TYR A 110 9.26 2.09 -5.52
CA TYR A 110 9.78 3.02 -4.51
C TYR A 110 11.32 3.05 -4.49
N ARG A 111 11.98 1.88 -4.55
CA ARG A 111 13.46 1.79 -4.58
C ARG A 111 14.05 2.46 -5.82
N ILE A 112 13.46 2.25 -7.00
CA ILE A 112 13.93 2.88 -8.24
C ILE A 112 13.73 4.40 -8.19
N ALA A 113 12.55 4.86 -7.78
CA ALA A 113 12.25 6.28 -7.63
C ALA A 113 13.23 6.96 -6.64
N ALA A 114 13.49 6.31 -5.50
CA ALA A 114 14.42 6.76 -4.48
C ALA A 114 15.85 6.95 -5.02
N ARG A 115 16.36 5.94 -5.73
CA ARG A 115 17.70 5.98 -6.33
C ARG A 115 17.83 7.13 -7.32
N VAL A 116 16.83 7.32 -8.16
CA VAL A 116 16.81 8.42 -9.15
C VAL A 116 16.77 9.78 -8.46
N ALA A 117 15.98 9.92 -7.40
CA ALA A 117 15.92 11.14 -6.59
C ALA A 117 17.27 11.42 -5.90
N TRP A 118 17.90 10.39 -5.32
CA TRP A 118 19.21 10.49 -4.69
C TRP A 118 20.29 10.97 -5.67
N ASP A 119 20.35 10.39 -6.87
CA ASP A 119 21.29 10.81 -7.91
C ASP A 119 21.06 12.27 -8.33
N ALA A 120 19.81 12.73 -8.37
CA ALA A 120 19.47 14.11 -8.67
C ALA A 120 19.87 15.07 -7.54
N ILE A 121 19.71 14.66 -6.28
CA ILE A 121 20.15 15.42 -5.10
C ILE A 121 21.69 15.53 -5.09
N LEU A 122 22.42 14.44 -5.34
CA LEU A 122 23.87 14.48 -5.45
C LEU A 122 24.36 15.37 -6.59
N ARG A 123 23.64 15.41 -7.71
CA ARG A 123 23.94 16.36 -8.80
C ARG A 123 23.71 17.81 -8.38
N ALA A 124 22.72 18.11 -7.55
CA ALA A 124 22.50 19.45 -7.01
C ALA A 124 23.61 19.88 -6.03
N TRP A 125 24.23 18.92 -5.34
CA TRP A 125 25.40 19.16 -4.49
C TRP A 125 26.69 19.49 -5.26
N ARG A 126 26.82 19.07 -6.52
CA ARG A 126 28.06 19.30 -7.31
C ARG A 126 28.29 20.78 -7.54
N GLY A 127 29.43 21.29 -7.07
CA GLY A 127 29.80 22.70 -7.19
C GLY A 127 29.01 23.64 -6.26
N HIS A 128 28.17 23.10 -5.37
CA HIS A 128 27.43 23.92 -4.41
C HIS A 128 28.35 24.44 -3.30
N PRO A 129 28.32 25.74 -2.95
CA PRO A 129 29.25 26.32 -1.96
C PRO A 129 29.22 25.67 -0.57
N ALA A 130 28.05 25.14 -0.18
CA ALA A 130 27.86 24.45 1.09
C ALA A 130 28.12 22.92 1.03
N ALA A 131 28.70 22.40 -0.06
CA ALA A 131 28.91 20.96 -0.26
C ALA A 131 30.04 20.40 0.62
N THR A 132 29.83 20.36 1.93
CA THR A 132 30.75 19.68 2.86
C THR A 132 30.36 18.22 3.02
N PRO A 133 31.31 17.33 3.39
CA PRO A 133 31.00 15.93 3.70
C PRO A 133 29.87 15.79 4.73
N GLU A 134 29.85 16.64 5.76
CA GLU A 134 28.83 16.64 6.81
C GLU A 134 27.44 16.98 6.27
N ALA A 135 27.35 17.96 5.36
CA ALA A 135 26.08 18.36 4.75
C ALA A 135 25.53 17.28 3.81
N ILE A 136 26.41 16.59 3.09
CA ILE A 136 26.05 15.43 2.26
C ILE A 136 25.59 14.27 3.14
N MET A 137 26.28 13.98 4.25
CA MET A 137 25.89 12.96 5.22
C MET A 137 24.54 13.27 5.87
N LEU A 138 24.29 14.54 6.21
CA LEU A 138 23.00 14.99 6.71
C LEU A 138 21.89 14.75 5.66
N THR A 139 22.15 15.08 4.40
CA THR A 139 21.21 14.83 3.29
C THR A 139 20.92 13.34 3.13
N ALA A 140 21.95 12.50 3.19
CA ALA A 140 21.78 11.05 3.14
C ALA A 140 20.87 10.56 4.28
N ASN A 141 21.07 11.05 5.50
CA ASN A 141 20.22 10.71 6.64
C ASN A 141 18.75 11.11 6.42
N TYR A 142 18.48 12.31 5.91
CA TYR A 142 17.11 12.72 5.56
C TYR A 142 16.47 11.78 4.52
N VAL A 143 17.23 11.41 3.48
CA VAL A 143 16.75 10.52 2.42
C VAL A 143 16.45 9.13 2.97
N PHE A 144 17.36 8.52 3.74
CA PHE A 144 17.12 7.19 4.32
C PHE A 144 15.92 7.17 5.25
N VAL A 145 15.79 8.16 6.14
CA VAL A 145 14.64 8.27 7.05
C VAL A 145 13.33 8.40 6.26
N ALA A 146 13.29 9.26 5.23
CA ALA A 146 12.09 9.43 4.41
C ALA A 146 11.71 8.14 3.66
N LEU A 147 12.70 7.42 3.12
CA LEU A 147 12.48 6.17 2.41
C LEU A 147 11.95 5.07 3.33
N ASP A 148 12.55 4.90 4.51
CA ASP A 148 12.12 3.89 5.48
C ASP A 148 10.69 4.16 5.95
N GLN A 149 10.36 5.42 6.25
CA GLN A 149 9.02 5.82 6.68
C GLN A 149 7.97 5.55 5.59
N VAL A 150 8.26 5.92 4.34
CA VAL A 150 7.34 5.71 3.22
C VAL A 150 7.19 4.21 2.92
N ALA A 151 8.28 3.45 2.88
CA ALA A 151 8.23 2.01 2.61
C ALA A 151 7.43 1.23 3.67
N ALA A 152 7.60 1.59 4.95
CA ALA A 152 6.83 1.01 6.05
C ALA A 152 5.33 1.31 5.91
N GLU A 153 4.96 2.56 5.65
CA GLU A 153 3.54 2.95 5.54
C GLU A 153 2.89 2.38 4.27
N VAL A 154 3.63 2.25 3.17
CA VAL A 154 3.18 1.57 1.93
C VAL A 154 2.88 0.10 2.20
N THR A 155 3.79 -0.61 2.87
CA THR A 155 3.59 -2.03 3.19
C THR A 155 2.35 -2.22 4.06
N LYS A 156 2.21 -1.39 5.11
CA LYS A 156 1.05 -1.40 6.00
C LYS A 156 -0.26 -1.11 5.27
N THR A 157 -0.28 -0.07 4.43
CA THR A 157 -1.46 0.33 3.68
C THR A 157 -1.84 -0.73 2.64
N TYR A 158 -0.87 -1.40 2.03
CA TYR A 158 -1.11 -2.50 1.09
C TYR A 158 -1.76 -3.69 1.79
N LEU A 159 -1.19 -4.14 2.92
CA LEU A 159 -1.74 -5.24 3.71
C LEU A 159 -3.16 -4.93 4.17
N HIS A 160 -3.42 -3.69 4.61
CA HIS A 160 -4.76 -3.26 4.99
C HIS A 160 -5.73 -3.28 3.81
N ALA A 161 -5.31 -2.79 2.64
CA ALA A 161 -6.12 -2.83 1.43
C ALA A 161 -6.43 -4.26 0.98
N ARG A 162 -5.45 -5.17 1.05
CA ARG A 162 -5.60 -6.59 0.73
C ARG A 162 -6.55 -7.29 1.69
N GLU A 163 -6.40 -7.08 2.99
CA GLU A 163 -7.30 -7.64 4.00
C GLU A 163 -8.73 -7.15 3.78
N GLN A 164 -8.92 -5.84 3.57
CA GLN A 164 -10.25 -5.29 3.24
C GLN A 164 -10.83 -5.91 1.97
N HIS A 165 -10.02 -6.15 0.94
CA HIS A 165 -10.47 -6.78 -0.30
C HIS A 165 -10.90 -8.24 -0.06
N MET A 166 -10.11 -9.01 0.71
CA MET A 166 -10.46 -10.37 1.11
C MET A 166 -11.76 -10.40 1.92
N GLN A 167 -11.92 -9.52 2.92
CA GLN A 167 -13.14 -9.45 3.73
C GLN A 167 -14.37 -9.10 2.89
N ARG A 168 -14.24 -8.18 1.92
CA ARG A 168 -15.34 -7.85 0.99
C ARG A 168 -15.73 -9.06 0.14
N GLY A 169 -14.75 -9.81 -0.36
CA GLY A 169 -14.97 -11.06 -1.10
C GLY A 169 -15.70 -12.11 -0.26
N THR A 170 -15.29 -12.31 1.00
CA THR A 170 -15.95 -13.22 1.94
C THR A 170 -17.39 -12.78 2.24
N ARG A 171 -17.61 -11.49 2.52
CA ARG A 171 -18.97 -10.95 2.76
C ARG A 171 -19.86 -11.05 1.53
N ALA A 172 -19.31 -10.82 0.34
CA ALA A 172 -20.05 -10.97 -0.91
C ALA A 172 -20.45 -12.43 -1.15
N ARG A 173 -19.54 -13.39 -0.94
CA ARG A 173 -19.87 -14.83 -0.97
C ARG A 173 -20.93 -15.21 0.06
N ALA A 174 -20.77 -14.79 1.32
CA ALA A 174 -21.74 -15.10 2.37
C ALA A 174 -23.14 -14.55 2.04
N ARG A 175 -23.24 -13.34 1.47
CA ARG A 175 -24.50 -12.76 1.01
C ARG A 175 -25.11 -13.55 -0.15
N LEU A 176 -24.31 -13.94 -1.14
CA LEU A 176 -24.78 -14.77 -2.25
C LEU A 176 -25.31 -16.12 -1.73
N PHE A 177 -24.56 -16.82 -0.88
CA PHE A 177 -25.01 -18.09 -0.29
C PHE A 177 -26.29 -17.92 0.52
N HIS A 178 -26.39 -16.87 1.34
CA HIS A 178 -27.61 -16.61 2.10
C HIS A 178 -28.80 -16.32 1.18
N ALA A 179 -28.62 -15.56 0.10
CA ALA A 179 -29.67 -15.29 -0.89
C ALA A 179 -30.14 -16.59 -1.58
N LEU A 180 -29.19 -17.47 -1.93
CA LEU A 180 -29.46 -18.77 -2.56
C LEU A 180 -30.23 -19.72 -1.63
N ILE A 181 -29.87 -19.79 -0.34
CA ILE A 181 -30.51 -20.69 0.64
C ILE A 181 -31.89 -20.16 1.05
N SER A 182 -32.05 -18.85 1.17
CA SER A 182 -33.30 -18.22 1.60
C SER A 182 -34.27 -17.95 0.44
N ASP A 183 -33.89 -18.29 -0.80
CA ASP A 183 -34.63 -17.94 -2.02
C ASP A 183 -34.99 -16.43 -2.08
N ASN A 184 -34.06 -15.58 -1.63
CA ASN A 184 -34.29 -14.16 -1.40
C ASN A 184 -33.42 -13.32 -2.34
N PHE A 185 -33.86 -13.19 -3.59
CA PHE A 185 -33.24 -12.37 -4.63
C PHE A 185 -34.30 -11.59 -5.40
N ASP A 186 -33.98 -10.33 -5.76
CA ASP A 186 -34.91 -9.44 -6.47
C ASP A 186 -35.22 -9.94 -7.89
N SER A 187 -34.27 -10.62 -8.53
CA SER A 187 -34.43 -11.26 -9.83
C SER A 187 -33.31 -12.26 -10.11
N GLU A 188 -33.57 -13.20 -11.03
CA GLU A 188 -32.57 -14.16 -11.52
C GLU A 188 -31.37 -13.47 -12.19
N LEU A 189 -31.60 -12.32 -12.84
CA LEU A 189 -30.54 -11.52 -13.45
C LEU A 189 -29.57 -10.94 -12.41
N GLU A 190 -30.09 -10.41 -11.30
CA GLU A 190 -29.24 -9.90 -10.21
C GLU A 190 -28.45 -11.03 -9.53
N LEU A 191 -29.07 -12.21 -9.40
CA LEU A 191 -28.38 -13.41 -8.92
C LEU A 191 -27.21 -13.80 -9.83
N GLN A 192 -27.43 -13.87 -11.14
CA GLN A 192 -26.39 -14.19 -12.12
C GLN A 192 -25.26 -13.15 -12.11
N LYS A 193 -25.56 -11.85 -11.99
CA LYS A 193 -24.55 -10.79 -11.87
C LYS A 193 -23.68 -10.96 -10.63
N GLN A 194 -24.29 -11.24 -9.48
CA GLN A 194 -23.54 -11.46 -8.23
C GLN A 194 -22.66 -12.71 -8.31
N ALA A 195 -23.17 -13.77 -8.92
CA ALA A 195 -22.47 -15.03 -9.11
C ALA A 195 -21.27 -14.88 -10.06
N LEU A 196 -21.47 -14.17 -11.18
CA LEU A 196 -20.41 -13.84 -12.13
C LEU A 196 -19.31 -12.97 -11.50
N ALA A 197 -19.69 -11.95 -10.71
CA ALA A 197 -18.73 -11.09 -10.00
C ALA A 197 -17.86 -11.85 -8.99
N LEU A 198 -18.28 -13.04 -8.57
CA LEU A 198 -17.56 -13.92 -7.65
C LEU A 198 -16.87 -15.10 -8.35
N ASN A 199 -16.92 -15.17 -9.69
CA ASN A 199 -16.50 -16.31 -10.50
C ASN A 199 -17.16 -17.63 -10.05
N MET A 200 -18.44 -17.58 -9.68
CA MET A 200 -19.27 -18.72 -9.29
C MET A 200 -20.44 -18.83 -10.28
N PRO A 201 -20.24 -19.26 -11.54
CA PRO A 201 -21.32 -19.32 -12.51
C PRO A 201 -22.42 -20.27 -12.01
N ILE A 202 -23.66 -19.78 -11.97
CA ILE A 202 -24.85 -20.59 -11.69
C ILE A 202 -25.40 -21.06 -13.03
N ALA A 203 -25.57 -22.37 -13.20
CA ALA A 203 -26.11 -22.94 -14.42
C ALA A 203 -27.59 -22.59 -14.59
N ALA A 204 -28.06 -22.46 -15.83
CA ALA A 204 -29.46 -22.21 -16.15
C ALA A 204 -30.40 -23.35 -15.70
N THR A 205 -29.85 -24.54 -15.45
CA THR A 205 -30.58 -25.71 -14.95
C THR A 205 -30.82 -25.66 -13.43
N GLY A 206 -30.32 -24.64 -12.74
CA GLY A 206 -30.48 -24.44 -11.29
C GLY A 206 -29.15 -24.52 -10.53
N TYR A 207 -29.25 -24.40 -9.21
CA TYR A 207 -28.13 -24.52 -8.29
C TYR A 207 -28.48 -25.45 -7.13
N VAL A 208 -27.46 -26.03 -6.51
CA VAL A 208 -27.60 -26.77 -5.26
C VAL A 208 -26.69 -26.12 -4.22
N ALA A 209 -27.30 -25.68 -3.12
CA ALA A 209 -26.56 -25.14 -1.97
C ALA A 209 -26.51 -26.19 -0.86
N VAL A 210 -25.33 -26.78 -0.63
CA VAL A 210 -25.11 -27.70 0.50
C VAL A 210 -24.66 -26.91 1.71
N VAL A 211 -25.44 -26.97 2.79
CA VAL A 211 -25.09 -26.33 4.07
C VAL A 211 -24.65 -27.40 5.05
N SER A 212 -23.36 -27.43 5.36
CA SER A 212 -22.81 -28.36 6.35
C SER A 212 -22.58 -27.62 7.67
N LYS A 213 -23.26 -28.05 8.73
CA LYS A 213 -22.99 -27.57 10.09
C LYS A 213 -21.96 -28.50 10.74
N LEU A 214 -20.79 -27.96 11.07
CA LEU A 214 -19.82 -28.70 11.87
C LEU A 214 -20.34 -28.82 13.31
N VAL A 215 -20.74 -30.03 13.70
CA VAL A 215 -21.08 -30.36 15.08
C VAL A 215 -19.85 -30.96 15.74
N VAL A 216 -19.26 -30.26 16.72
CA VAL A 216 -18.07 -30.73 17.42
C VAL A 216 -18.51 -31.59 18.62
N GLY A 217 -18.44 -32.92 18.46
CA GLY A 217 -18.75 -33.92 19.48
C GLY A 217 -18.38 -35.34 19.01
N LYS A 218 -17.95 -36.23 19.92
CA LYS A 218 -17.40 -37.57 19.57
C LYS A 218 -18.40 -38.51 18.86
N SER A 219 -19.71 -38.36 19.07
CA SER A 219 -20.75 -39.22 18.49
C SER A 219 -21.36 -38.67 17.19
N ASP A 220 -21.38 -37.35 17.03
CA ASP A 220 -22.21 -36.69 16.00
C ASP A 220 -21.43 -36.39 14.71
N GLY A 221 -20.10 -36.34 14.78
CA GLY A 221 -19.24 -36.10 13.61
C GLY A 221 -19.26 -37.23 12.58
N ALA A 222 -19.44 -38.49 13.00
CA ALA A 222 -19.48 -39.65 12.10
C ALA A 222 -20.76 -39.69 11.26
N ARG A 223 -21.92 -39.44 11.88
CA ARG A 223 -23.23 -39.37 11.18
C ARG A 223 -23.29 -38.20 10.20
N GLY A 224 -22.64 -37.08 10.52
CA GLY A 224 -22.56 -35.92 9.63
C GLY A 224 -21.79 -36.19 8.34
N GLY A 225 -20.76 -37.05 8.38
CA GLY A 225 -19.97 -37.43 7.21
C GLY A 225 -20.72 -38.36 6.24
N GLU A 226 -21.45 -39.35 6.76
CA GLU A 226 -22.29 -40.25 5.95
C GLU A 226 -23.44 -39.51 5.24
N ALA A 227 -24.16 -38.65 5.96
CA ALA A 227 -25.25 -37.86 5.38
C ALA A 227 -24.77 -36.90 4.27
N LEU A 228 -23.55 -36.36 4.39
CA LEU A 228 -22.92 -35.56 3.33
C LEU A 228 -22.59 -36.41 2.09
N GLY A 229 -22.15 -37.66 2.29
CA GLY A 229 -21.87 -38.60 1.21
C GLY A 229 -23.13 -39.02 0.44
N GLU A 230 -24.25 -39.25 1.14
CA GLU A 230 -25.54 -39.58 0.52
C GLU A 230 -26.14 -38.40 -0.26
N VAL A 231 -26.06 -37.19 0.28
CA VAL A 231 -26.50 -35.98 -0.44
C VAL A 231 -25.61 -35.77 -1.67
N ALA A 232 -24.29 -35.91 -1.57
CA ALA A 232 -23.40 -35.76 -2.72
C ALA A 232 -23.62 -36.83 -3.81
N ALA A 233 -24.11 -38.02 -3.44
CA ALA A 233 -24.43 -39.10 -4.39
C ALA A 233 -25.82 -38.95 -5.05
N SER A 234 -26.65 -38.02 -4.58
CA SER A 234 -28.01 -37.78 -5.10
C SER A 234 -28.14 -36.49 -5.93
N LEU A 235 -27.05 -35.75 -6.07
CA LEU A 235 -26.91 -34.55 -6.91
C LEU A 235 -26.25 -34.90 -8.25
#